data_AF-A0A5J4Q9C2-F1
#
_entry.id   AF-A0A5J4Q9C2-F1
#
_cell.length_a   1.000
_cell.length_b   1.000
_cell.length_c   1.000
_cell.angle_alpha   90.00
_cell.angle_beta   90.00
_cell.angle_gamma   90.00
#
_symmetry.space_group_name_H-M   'P 1'
#
loop_
_entity.id
_entity.type
_entity.pdbx_description
1 polymer ?
#
loop_
_entity_poly.entity_id
_entity_poly.type
_entity_poly.pdbx_seq_one_letter_code
_entity_poly.pdbx_strand_id
1 'polypeptide(L)'
;GRDYCISGFLTIKFVGKTDNKTAKGDYGISIFRLAELYLNYTEAAFEYALSQGRDPLNDESVFTYWDQIRDRAEMPRVRDAYTKAGIALTSEKLRQLIRREREIELAFEGHRYFDNHRWLIAKRESGSKHGMDVFKTEGRRFLE
;
A
#
# COMPACT_ATOMS: atom_id res chain seq x y z
N GLY A 1 -22.30 -17.91 -9.12
CA GLY A 1 -21.40 -17.25 -8.14
C GLY A 1 -22.19 -17.01 -6.86
N ARG A 2 -21.56 -16.53 -5.79
CA ARG A 2 -22.30 -16.01 -4.63
C ARG A 2 -22.85 -14.62 -4.98
N ASP A 3 -24.10 -14.31 -4.64
CA ASP A 3 -24.77 -13.04 -4.97
C ASP A 3 -24.51 -11.93 -3.93
N TYR A 4 -23.44 -12.06 -3.15
CA TYR A 4 -23.08 -11.14 -2.07
C TYR A 4 -21.56 -11.01 -1.93
N CYS A 5 -21.11 -9.91 -1.32
CA CYS A 5 -19.69 -9.70 -1.07
C CYS A 5 -19.20 -10.54 0.11
N ILE A 6 -18.24 -11.44 -0.13
CA ILE A 6 -17.73 -12.40 0.88
C ILE A 6 -17.08 -11.68 2.07
N SER A 7 -16.38 -10.57 1.83
CA SER A 7 -15.71 -9.81 2.90
C SER A 7 -16.58 -8.72 3.51
N GLY A 8 -17.74 -8.43 2.93
CA GLY A 8 -18.56 -7.27 3.27
C GLY A 8 -18.01 -5.91 2.81
N PHE A 9 -16.88 -5.88 2.08
CA PHE A 9 -16.27 -4.64 1.57
C PHE A 9 -16.23 -4.62 0.04
N LEU A 10 -16.46 -3.46 -0.56
CA LEU A 10 -16.35 -3.24 -2.00
C LEU A 10 -15.25 -2.22 -2.30
N THR A 11 -14.66 -2.30 -3.48
CA THR A 11 -13.67 -1.35 -3.97
C THR A 11 -14.26 -0.48 -5.07
N ILE A 12 -13.87 0.80 -5.10
CA ILE A 12 -14.29 1.77 -6.13
C ILE A 12 -13.09 2.43 -6.83
N LYS A 13 -11.88 1.87 -6.69
CA LYS A 13 -10.61 2.54 -7.10
C LYS A 13 -10.56 2.96 -8.58
N PHE A 14 -11.19 2.19 -9.48
CA PHE A 14 -11.19 2.47 -10.93
C PHE A 14 -12.55 2.91 -11.46
N VAL A 15 -13.50 3.23 -10.57
CA VAL A 15 -14.81 3.76 -10.95
C VAL A 15 -14.69 5.26 -11.07
N GLY A 16 -14.97 5.79 -12.26
CA GLY A 16 -14.98 7.21 -12.53
C GLY A 16 -16.06 7.94 -11.73
N LYS A 17 -15.79 9.17 -11.30
CA LYS A 17 -16.76 9.97 -10.52
C LYS A 17 -18.05 10.26 -11.29
N THR A 18 -18.00 10.26 -12.61
CA THR A 18 -19.13 10.52 -13.51
C THR A 18 -19.85 9.25 -13.95
N ASP A 19 -19.41 8.09 -13.46
CA ASP A 19 -19.98 6.82 -13.85
C ASP A 19 -21.42 6.70 -13.36
N ASN A 20 -22.26 6.12 -14.21
CA ASN A 20 -23.64 5.80 -13.90
C ASN A 20 -23.93 4.35 -14.31
N LYS A 21 -25.18 3.91 -14.13
CA LYS A 21 -25.62 2.55 -14.42
C LYS A 21 -25.41 2.10 -15.88
N THR A 22 -25.16 3.03 -16.79
CA THR A 22 -24.96 2.79 -18.23
C THR A 22 -23.52 3.04 -18.68
N ALA A 23 -22.61 3.37 -17.75
CA ALA A 23 -21.21 3.59 -18.07
C ALA A 23 -20.62 2.32 -18.71
N LYS A 24 -19.97 2.49 -19.87
CA LYS A 24 -19.38 1.38 -20.64
C LYS A 24 -17.97 0.99 -20.19
N GLY A 25 -17.40 1.75 -19.25
CA GLY A 25 -16.18 1.38 -18.57
C GLY A 25 -14.90 1.40 -19.41
N ASP A 26 -14.79 2.30 -20.38
CA ASP A 26 -13.59 2.46 -21.20
C ASP A 26 -12.50 3.22 -20.44
N TYR A 27 -11.92 2.57 -19.43
CA TYR A 27 -10.82 3.11 -18.61
C TYR A 27 -9.49 2.52 -19.03
N GLY A 28 -8.48 3.38 -19.14
CA GLY A 28 -7.10 2.95 -19.31
C GLY A 28 -6.59 2.25 -18.04
N ILE A 29 -6.04 1.04 -18.20
CA ILE A 29 -5.33 0.34 -17.14
C ILE A 29 -3.86 0.75 -17.22
N SER A 30 -3.33 1.31 -16.13
CA SER A 30 -1.91 1.65 -16.04
C SER A 30 -1.09 0.38 -15.83
N ILE A 31 -0.17 0.09 -16.77
CA ILE A 31 0.83 -0.98 -16.60
C ILE A 31 2.06 -0.46 -15.87
N PHE A 32 2.46 0.78 -16.16
CA PHE A 32 3.52 1.51 -15.46
C PHE A 32 3.04 2.94 -15.24
N ARG A 33 3.35 3.52 -14.08
CA ARG A 33 3.09 4.94 -13.80
C ARG A 33 4.13 5.53 -12.86
N LEU A 34 4.25 6.86 -12.88
CA LEU A 34 5.33 7.57 -12.20
C LEU A 34 5.48 7.23 -10.70
N ALA A 35 4.37 7.06 -9.97
CA ALA A 35 4.45 6.70 -8.54
C ALA A 35 5.13 5.35 -8.30
N GLU A 36 5.02 4.39 -9.22
CA GLU A 36 5.74 3.13 -9.13
C GLU A 36 7.25 3.36 -9.22
N LEU A 37 7.71 4.19 -10.16
CA LEU A 37 9.13 4.52 -10.32
C LEU A 37 9.68 5.21 -9.07
N TYR A 38 8.90 6.12 -8.48
CA TYR A 38 9.23 6.80 -7.23
C TYR A 38 9.38 5.81 -6.07
N LEU A 39 8.45 4.86 -5.92
CA LEU A 39 8.54 3.82 -4.89
C LEU A 39 9.69 2.85 -5.14
N ASN A 40 9.97 2.49 -6.40
CA ASN A 40 11.12 1.67 -6.77
C ASN A 40 12.43 2.36 -6.38
N TYR A 41 12.54 3.68 -6.64
CA TYR A 41 13.70 4.47 -6.24
C TYR A 41 13.84 4.53 -4.71
N THR A 42 12.77 4.85 -3.98
CA THR A 42 12.78 4.89 -2.51
C THR A 42 13.23 3.56 -1.90
N GLU A 43 12.70 2.43 -2.41
CA GLU A 43 13.11 1.11 -1.93
C GLU A 43 14.58 0.80 -2.27
N ALA A 44 15.02 1.11 -3.48
CA ALA A 44 16.41 0.90 -3.90
C ALA A 44 17.39 1.77 -3.10
N ALA A 45 17.07 3.04 -2.87
CA ALA A 45 17.86 3.97 -2.06
C ALA A 45 18.00 3.46 -0.62
N PHE A 46 16.90 2.94 -0.05
CA PHE A 46 16.88 2.36 1.29
C PHE A 46 17.81 1.15 1.40
N GLU A 47 17.67 0.14 0.50
CA GLU A 47 18.52 -1.05 0.54
C GLU A 47 19.98 -0.72 0.18
N TYR A 48 20.21 0.28 -0.68
CA TYR A 48 21.55 0.77 -0.99
C TYR A 48 22.22 1.40 0.24
N ALA A 49 21.52 2.28 0.97
CA ALA A 49 22.06 2.87 2.20
C ALA A 49 22.47 1.79 3.21
N LEU A 50 21.63 0.77 3.41
CA LEU A 50 21.96 -0.38 4.27
C LEU A 50 23.19 -1.14 3.78
N SER A 51 23.32 -1.38 2.46
CA SER A 51 24.48 -2.07 1.88
C SER A 51 25.80 -1.34 2.13
N GLN A 52 25.75 -0.01 2.28
CA GLN A 52 26.90 0.85 2.57
C GLN A 52 27.13 1.05 4.07
N GLY A 53 26.36 0.38 4.94
CA GLY A 53 26.44 0.59 6.40
C GLY A 53 25.98 1.98 6.86
N ARG A 54 25.23 2.71 6.02
CA ARG A 54 24.68 4.02 6.35
C ARG A 54 23.30 3.86 6.98
N ASP A 55 22.93 4.77 7.87
CA ASP A 55 21.57 4.82 8.43
C ASP A 55 20.59 5.40 7.39
N PRO A 56 19.62 4.61 6.88
CA PRO A 56 18.67 5.10 5.88
C PRO A 56 17.76 6.22 6.39
N LEU A 57 17.60 6.39 7.70
CA LEU A 57 16.78 7.46 8.26
C LEU A 57 17.37 8.85 8.02
N ASN A 58 18.69 8.92 7.84
CA ASN A 58 19.42 10.15 7.57
C ASN A 58 19.73 10.34 6.08
N ASP A 59 19.25 9.44 5.21
CA ASP A 59 19.45 9.52 3.76
C ASP A 59 18.23 10.15 3.09
N GLU A 60 18.35 11.41 2.68
CA GLU A 60 17.28 12.16 2.01
C GLU A 60 16.82 11.52 0.70
N SER A 61 17.65 10.71 0.04
CA SER A 61 17.25 10.00 -1.18
C SER A 61 16.12 9.00 -0.93
N VAL A 62 16.01 8.45 0.30
CA VAL A 62 14.90 7.57 0.69
C VAL A 62 13.58 8.33 0.72
N PHE A 63 13.59 9.59 1.17
CA PHE A 63 12.39 10.38 1.44
C PHE A 63 11.95 11.26 0.27
N THR A 64 12.88 11.69 -0.59
CA THR A 64 12.62 12.71 -1.63
C THR A 64 11.39 12.42 -2.50
N TYR A 65 11.28 11.20 -3.04
CA TYR A 65 10.13 10.83 -3.89
C TYR A 65 8.97 10.22 -3.10
N TRP A 66 9.24 9.67 -1.93
CA TRP A 66 8.20 9.17 -1.03
C TRP A 66 7.32 10.31 -0.53
N ASP A 67 7.94 11.41 -0.10
CA ASP A 67 7.23 12.60 0.36
C ASP A 67 6.39 13.22 -0.77
N GLN A 68 6.85 13.20 -2.02
CA GLN A 68 6.05 13.66 -3.17
C GLN A 68 4.78 12.81 -3.39
N ILE A 69 4.86 11.49 -3.21
CA ILE A 69 3.67 10.62 -3.31
C ILE A 69 2.67 10.97 -2.22
N ARG A 70 3.16 11.13 -0.99
CA ARG A 70 2.32 11.42 0.18
C ARG A 70 1.72 12.82 0.12
N ASP A 71 2.50 13.82 -0.27
CA ASP A 71 2.05 15.20 -0.47
C ASP A 71 0.92 15.24 -1.52
N ARG A 72 1.06 14.53 -2.65
CA ARG A 72 0.00 14.41 -3.68
C ARG A 72 -1.27 13.76 -3.14
N ALA A 73 -1.14 12.79 -2.23
CA ALA A 73 -2.25 12.12 -1.58
C ALA A 73 -2.77 12.86 -0.33
N GLU A 74 -2.29 14.09 -0.07
CA GLU A 74 -2.63 14.90 1.11
C GLU A 74 -2.35 14.16 2.45
N MET A 75 -1.32 13.30 2.45
CA MET A 75 -0.88 12.52 3.60
C MET A 75 0.34 13.19 4.25
N PRO A 76 0.42 13.25 5.60
CA PRO A 76 1.60 13.77 6.28
C PRO A 76 2.84 12.96 5.92
N ARG A 77 4.00 13.59 5.75
CA ARG A 77 5.28 12.91 5.52
C ARG A 77 5.59 11.92 6.64
N VAL A 78 6.31 10.84 6.33
CA VAL A 78 6.48 9.73 7.28
C VAL A 78 7.23 10.16 8.54
N ARG A 79 8.31 10.93 8.38
CA ARG A 79 9.09 11.44 9.52
C ARG A 79 8.21 12.31 10.43
N ASP A 80 7.50 13.27 9.85
CA ASP A 80 6.62 14.17 10.59
C ASP A 80 5.50 13.43 11.33
N ALA A 81 4.86 12.46 10.66
CA ALA A 81 3.78 11.67 11.25
C ALA A 81 4.25 10.86 12.46
N TYR A 82 5.41 10.22 12.36
CA TYR A 82 5.95 9.36 13.42
C TYR A 82 6.54 10.17 14.56
N THR A 83 7.23 11.28 14.27
CA THR A 83 7.69 12.23 15.28
C THR A 83 6.52 12.82 16.07
N LYS A 84 5.45 13.25 15.39
CA LYS A 84 4.24 13.77 16.05
C LYS A 84 3.56 12.71 16.92
N ALA A 85 3.62 11.44 16.53
CA ALA A 85 3.09 10.33 17.31
C ALA A 85 4.01 9.89 18.47
N GLY A 86 5.22 10.47 18.60
CA GLY A 86 6.20 10.06 19.60
C GLY A 86 6.77 8.65 19.37
N ILE A 87 6.71 8.15 18.13
CA ILE A 87 7.15 6.80 17.78
C ILE A 87 8.51 6.90 17.09
N ALA A 88 9.53 6.31 17.71
CA ALA A 88 10.85 6.21 17.10
C ALA A 88 10.81 5.36 15.82
N LEU A 89 11.35 5.89 14.73
CA LEU A 89 11.58 5.13 13.51
C LEU A 89 12.86 4.30 13.66
N THR A 90 12.80 3.05 13.25
CA THR A 90 13.97 2.16 13.08
C THR A 90 14.09 1.80 11.61
N SER A 91 15.26 1.34 11.16
CA SER A 91 15.44 0.93 9.76
C SER A 91 14.48 -0.19 9.37
N GLU A 92 14.21 -1.15 10.26
CA GLU A 92 13.23 -2.21 10.01
C GLU A 92 11.80 -1.67 9.93
N LYS A 93 11.44 -0.71 10.80
CA LYS A 93 10.14 -0.05 10.71
C LYS A 93 10.00 0.73 9.41
N LEU A 94 11.07 1.41 8.99
CA LEU A 94 11.11 2.17 7.74
C LEU A 94 10.92 1.25 6.53
N ARG A 95 11.61 0.09 6.49
CA ARG A 95 11.39 -0.94 5.47
C ARG A 95 9.92 -1.36 5.38
N GLN A 96 9.29 -1.64 6.53
CA GLN A 96 7.86 -2.01 6.56
C GLN A 96 6.96 -0.91 6.03
N LEU A 97 7.28 0.35 6.32
CA LEU A 97 6.53 1.51 5.86
C LEU A 97 6.66 1.73 4.35
N ILE A 98 7.85 1.55 3.77
CA ILE A 98 8.07 1.61 2.32
C ILE A 98 7.20 0.55 1.62
N ARG A 99 7.22 -0.69 2.14
CA ARG A 99 6.39 -1.78 1.60
C ARG A 99 4.89 -1.49 1.72
N ARG A 100 4.48 -0.90 2.85
CA ARG A 100 3.09 -0.50 3.08
C ARG A 100 2.65 0.63 2.16
N GLU A 101 3.51 1.63 1.91
CA GLU A 101 3.20 2.70 0.96
C GLU A 101 2.94 2.12 -0.43
N ARG A 102 3.81 1.21 -0.87
CA ARG A 102 3.64 0.52 -2.16
C ARG A 102 2.36 -0.30 -2.22
N GLU A 103 2.01 -0.99 -1.14
CA GLU A 103 0.75 -1.74 -1.05
C GLU A 103 -0.49 -0.85 -1.18
N ILE A 104 -0.49 0.33 -0.56
CA ILE A 104 -1.63 1.25 -0.56
C ILE A 104 -1.72 1.96 -1.92
N GLU A 105 -0.62 2.57 -2.36
CA GLU A 105 -0.56 3.38 -3.57
C GLU A 105 -0.92 2.53 -4.80
N LEU A 106 -0.35 1.32 -4.90
CA LEU A 106 -0.50 0.42 -6.05
C LEU A 106 -1.56 -0.69 -5.83
N ALA A 107 -2.46 -0.52 -4.86
CA ALA A 107 -3.53 -1.48 -4.59
C ALA A 107 -4.35 -1.79 -5.86
N PHE A 108 -4.61 -3.07 -6.14
CA PHE A 108 -5.36 -3.52 -7.33
C PHE A 108 -4.70 -3.23 -8.70
N GLU A 109 -3.41 -2.87 -8.73
CA GLU A 109 -2.65 -2.63 -9.98
C GLU A 109 -1.68 -3.77 -10.32
N GLY A 110 -1.87 -4.96 -9.73
CA GLY A 110 -1.09 -6.16 -10.08
C GLY A 110 0.27 -6.32 -9.37
N HIS A 111 0.70 -5.39 -8.52
CA HIS A 111 2.02 -5.45 -7.88
C HIS A 111 2.12 -6.39 -6.68
N ARG A 112 1.08 -6.46 -5.83
CA ARG A 112 1.14 -7.15 -4.52
C ARG A 112 1.59 -8.61 -4.63
N TYR A 113 1.17 -9.31 -5.69
CA TYR A 113 1.59 -10.68 -5.93
C TYR A 113 3.12 -10.77 -6.08
N PHE A 114 3.70 -9.99 -6.99
CA PHE A 114 5.14 -10.02 -7.26
C PHE A 114 5.97 -9.44 -6.11
N ASP A 115 5.48 -8.39 -5.46
CA ASP A 115 6.11 -7.79 -4.28
C ASP A 115 6.26 -8.80 -3.14
N ASN A 116 5.21 -9.58 -2.85
CA ASN A 116 5.28 -10.61 -1.82
C ASN A 116 6.28 -11.73 -2.14
N HIS A 117 6.44 -12.08 -3.42
CA HIS A 117 7.38 -13.12 -3.86
C HIS A 117 8.82 -12.63 -3.82
N ARG A 118 9.12 -11.44 -4.34
CA ARG A 118 10.49 -10.89 -4.33
C ARG A 118 10.99 -10.61 -2.91
N TRP A 119 10.09 -10.26 -2.00
CA TRP A 119 10.44 -10.08 -0.58
C TRP A 119 10.46 -11.37 0.23
N LEU A 120 10.15 -12.53 -0.39
CA LEU A 120 10.09 -13.83 0.25
C LEU A 120 9.11 -13.89 1.44
N ILE A 121 8.04 -13.08 1.40
CA ILE A 121 7.01 -13.04 2.45
C ILE A 121 5.69 -13.67 2.01
N ALA A 122 5.61 -14.22 0.80
CA ALA A 122 4.39 -14.80 0.23
C ALA A 122 3.70 -15.79 1.19
N LYS A 123 4.45 -16.69 1.84
CA LYS A 123 3.87 -17.65 2.80
C LYS A 123 3.18 -16.96 3.98
N ARG A 124 3.77 -15.87 4.49
CA ARG A 124 3.20 -15.09 5.60
C ARG A 124 1.96 -14.34 5.15
N GLU A 125 2.00 -13.73 3.98
CA GLU A 125 0.91 -12.90 3.44
C GLU A 125 -0.25 -13.73 2.84
N SER A 126 -0.04 -15.01 2.55
CA SER A 126 -1.06 -15.94 2.06
C SER A 126 -1.88 -16.62 3.18
N GLY A 127 -1.76 -16.16 4.42
CA GLY A 127 -2.54 -16.65 5.55
C GLY A 127 -4.04 -16.29 5.49
N SER A 128 -4.75 -16.59 6.58
CA SER A 128 -6.20 -16.37 6.72
C SER A 128 -6.62 -14.98 6.30
N LYS A 129 -7.69 -14.92 5.51
CA LYS A 129 -8.30 -13.67 5.03
C LYS A 129 -9.57 -13.43 5.81
N HIS A 130 -9.64 -12.30 6.50
CA HIS A 130 -10.74 -11.95 7.38
C HIS A 130 -11.68 -10.96 6.68
N GLY A 131 -12.95 -10.99 7.05
CA GLY A 131 -13.99 -10.11 6.53
C GLY A 131 -15.11 -9.91 7.55
N MET A 132 -16.07 -9.07 7.19
CA MET A 132 -17.31 -8.95 7.96
C MET A 132 -18.19 -10.17 7.75
N ASP A 133 -18.89 -10.59 8.80
CA ASP A 133 -19.97 -11.56 8.69
C ASP A 133 -21.21 -10.86 8.11
N VAL A 134 -21.48 -11.11 6.83
CA VAL A 134 -22.59 -10.47 6.09
C VAL A 134 -23.96 -11.10 6.39
N PHE A 135 -24.01 -12.18 7.16
CA PHE A 135 -25.26 -12.85 7.54
C PHE A 135 -25.65 -12.61 9.00
N LYS A 136 -24.76 -12.08 9.82
CA LYS A 136 -25.06 -11.76 11.23
C LYS A 136 -25.95 -10.53 11.34
N THR A 137 -27.04 -10.68 12.09
CA THR A 137 -27.99 -9.63 12.45
C THR A 137 -27.65 -8.90 13.76
N GLU A 138 -26.73 -9.44 14.57
CA GLU A 138 -26.25 -8.82 15.82
C GLU A 138 -24.74 -8.58 15.80
N GLY A 139 -24.31 -7.40 16.26
CA GLY A 139 -22.93 -6.93 16.17
C GLY A 139 -21.98 -7.59 17.17
N ARG A 140 -21.45 -8.79 16.87
CA ARG A 140 -20.22 -9.29 17.51
C ARG A 140 -19.30 -10.07 16.55
N ARG A 141 -18.09 -9.51 16.44
CA ARG A 141 -16.77 -9.97 15.90
C ARG A 141 -16.72 -10.55 14.47
N PHE A 142 -15.62 -10.19 13.79
CA PHE A 142 -15.23 -10.59 12.42
C PHE A 142 -15.20 -12.12 12.21
N LEU A 143 -15.34 -12.56 10.95
CA LEU A 143 -15.16 -13.96 10.56
C LEU A 143 -13.67 -14.35 10.67
N GLU A 144 -13.39 -15.47 11.32
CA GLU A 144 -12.07 -16.13 11.43
C GLU A 144 -11.73 -16.95 10.17
#